data_AF-A0A9D7CH37-F1
#
_entry.id   AF-A0A9D7CH37-F1
#
_cell.length_a   1.000
_cell.length_b   1.000
_cell.length_c   1.000
_cell.angle_alpha   90.00
_cell.angle_beta   90.00
_cell.angle_gamma   90.00
#
_symmetry.space_group_name_H-M   'P 1'
#
loop_
_entity.id
_entity.type
_entity.pdbx_description
1 polymer ?
#
loop_
_entity_poly.entity_id
_entity_poly.type
_entity_poly.pdbx_seq_one_letter_code
_entity_poly.pdbx_strand_id
1 'polypeptide(L)'
;MPIPKKVAVTFSPPLRSRGDEYVREGLVHVQHADPAVVRATVEGSEGYQIELRAIPGNRLEMHCTCPYALEYGNCGHLWAAIVTCDRAGTLPHTPDDAYHAEAKALREAEEREAERRREAEREATRLAEEARAKAMEADAVPEFTPPRPALPADPRPWVQQLRALAPALAPGVDAQKRESSAYPPGKRILYIVDIPHTFERQEGLVVELAMQSMQKSGEWGVPRQFRLTRPQWLASPELVDREIAHLLLGAQPEFGHHLPGSSTRRFILSAAAIETTLKRMCDSARCLVRPSPRADDLVPLAWDEGDPWDLRLAVIAAPMGRPTSSRDTWRVATR
;
A
#
# COMPACT_ATOMS: atom_id res chain seq x y z
N MET A 1 -18.03 -21.60 13.67
CA MET A 1 -17.48 -22.35 12.52
C MET A 1 -15.99 -22.53 12.72
N PRO A 2 -15.38 -23.67 12.32
CA PRO A 2 -13.94 -23.88 12.43
C PRO A 2 -13.17 -22.86 11.58
N ILE A 3 -11.94 -22.52 11.96
CA ILE A 3 -11.04 -21.65 11.17
C ILE A 3 -10.99 -22.13 9.71
N PRO A 4 -11.34 -21.29 8.72
CA PRO A 4 -11.26 -21.68 7.32
C PRO A 4 -9.84 -22.08 6.93
N LYS A 5 -9.65 -23.22 6.26
CA LYS A 5 -8.32 -23.70 5.83
C LYS A 5 -7.52 -22.66 5.05
N LYS A 6 -8.21 -21.88 4.20
CA LYS A 6 -7.60 -20.79 3.42
C LYS A 6 -7.08 -19.65 4.29
N VAL A 7 -7.71 -19.39 5.44
CA VAL A 7 -7.21 -18.41 6.41
C VAL A 7 -6.04 -19.00 7.19
N ALA A 8 -6.11 -20.26 7.60
CA ALA A 8 -5.04 -20.88 8.38
C ALA A 8 -3.68 -20.96 7.65
N VAL A 9 -3.70 -21.13 6.32
CA VAL A 9 -2.47 -21.20 5.51
C VAL A 9 -1.77 -19.86 5.35
N THR A 10 -2.45 -18.72 5.52
CA THR A 10 -1.83 -17.39 5.41
C THR A 10 -1.01 -17.01 6.64
N PHE A 11 -1.03 -17.82 7.71
CA PHE A 11 -0.21 -17.64 8.89
C PHE A 11 0.94 -18.65 8.86
N SER A 12 2.18 -18.17 8.85
CA SER A 12 3.35 -19.04 8.91
C SER A 12 3.41 -19.81 10.24
N PRO A 13 4.09 -20.97 10.32
CA PRO A 13 4.22 -21.73 11.56
C PRO A 13 4.72 -20.91 12.76
N PRO A 14 5.71 -20.00 12.63
CA PRO A 14 6.12 -19.12 13.73
C PRO A 14 5.02 -18.18 14.22
N LEU A 15 4.22 -17.61 13.30
CA LEU A 15 3.10 -16.74 13.68
C LEU A 15 2.01 -17.49 14.43
N ARG A 16 1.71 -18.73 14.00
CA ARG A 16 0.76 -19.60 14.70
C ARG A 16 1.26 -19.96 16.10
N SER A 17 2.52 -20.41 16.21
CA SER A 17 3.14 -20.75 17.49
C SER A 17 3.11 -19.59 18.49
N ARG A 18 3.41 -18.37 18.02
CA ARG A 18 3.37 -17.17 18.85
C ARG A 18 1.94 -16.75 19.21
N GLY A 19 1.00 -16.87 18.27
CA GLY A 19 -0.40 -16.60 18.56
C GLY A 19 -0.99 -17.60 19.57
N ASP A 20 -0.63 -18.87 19.47
CA ASP A 20 -1.03 -19.91 20.44
C ASP A 20 -0.49 -19.61 21.85
N GLU A 21 0.66 -18.93 21.97
CA GLU A 21 1.20 -18.44 23.23
C GLU A 21 0.35 -17.34 23.86
N TYR A 22 -0.03 -16.31 23.11
CA TYR A 22 -0.96 -15.28 23.60
C TYR A 22 -2.30 -15.88 24.08
N VAL A 23 -2.82 -16.89 23.35
CA VAL A 23 -4.06 -17.58 23.74
C VAL A 23 -3.86 -18.37 25.03
N ARG A 24 -2.74 -19.08 25.16
CA ARG A 24 -2.43 -19.90 26.34
C ARG A 24 -2.26 -19.05 27.60
N GLU A 25 -1.69 -17.86 27.45
CA GLU A 25 -1.47 -16.90 28.53
C GLU A 25 -2.73 -16.07 28.86
N GLY A 26 -3.82 -16.22 28.09
CA GLY A 26 -5.06 -15.51 28.34
C GLY A 26 -5.02 -14.03 27.97
N LEU A 27 -4.10 -13.63 27.10
CA LEU A 27 -3.84 -12.23 26.73
C LEU A 27 -4.79 -11.67 25.66
N VAL A 28 -5.88 -12.38 25.34
CA VAL A 28 -6.84 -12.00 24.31
C VAL A 28 -8.16 -11.60 24.94
N HIS A 29 -8.54 -10.34 24.78
CA HIS A 29 -9.77 -9.77 25.32
C HIS A 29 -10.72 -9.38 24.17
N VAL A 30 -11.78 -10.16 23.97
CA VAL A 30 -12.82 -9.85 22.98
C VAL A 30 -13.75 -8.77 23.56
N GLN A 31 -13.85 -7.64 22.87
CA GLN A 31 -14.67 -6.49 23.29
C GLN A 31 -16.06 -6.52 22.67
N HIS A 32 -16.13 -6.92 21.40
CA HIS A 32 -17.37 -7.00 20.64
C HIS A 32 -17.30 -8.18 19.69
N ALA A 33 -18.37 -8.97 19.63
CA ALA A 33 -18.49 -10.07 18.69
C ALA A 33 -19.93 -10.16 18.17
N ASP A 34 -20.10 -9.99 16.87
CA ASP A 34 -21.34 -10.26 16.15
C ASP A 34 -21.06 -11.16 14.94
N PRO A 35 -22.10 -11.62 14.22
CA PRO A 35 -21.90 -12.51 13.07
C PRO A 35 -20.95 -11.96 12.00
N ALA A 36 -20.85 -10.64 11.81
CA ALA A 36 -20.09 -10.05 10.71
C ALA A 36 -18.75 -9.44 11.13
N VAL A 37 -18.61 -9.01 12.39
CA VAL A 37 -17.39 -8.39 12.90
C VAL A 37 -17.08 -8.80 14.33
N VAL A 38 -15.79 -9.03 14.58
CA VAL A 38 -15.24 -9.18 15.93
C VAL A 38 -14.18 -8.10 16.15
N ARG A 39 -14.25 -7.45 17.32
CA ARG A 39 -13.22 -6.54 17.81
C ARG A 39 -12.63 -7.09 19.11
N ALA A 40 -11.32 -7.14 19.17
CA ALA A 40 -10.60 -7.64 20.33
C ALA A 40 -9.34 -6.80 20.61
N THR A 41 -8.81 -6.92 21.81
CA THR A 41 -7.48 -6.42 22.16
C THR A 41 -6.61 -7.59 22.56
N VAL A 42 -5.37 -7.61 22.06
CA VAL A 42 -4.36 -8.58 22.48
C VAL A 42 -3.25 -7.85 23.21
N GLU A 43 -2.96 -8.27 24.43
CA GLU A 43 -1.89 -7.71 25.24
C GLU A 43 -0.54 -8.30 24.80
N GLY A 44 0.40 -7.42 24.44
CA GLY A 44 1.77 -7.75 24.09
C GLY A 44 2.74 -6.80 24.76
N SER A 45 3.61 -6.14 23.98
CA SER A 45 4.37 -5.00 24.49
C SER A 45 3.47 -3.82 24.86
N GLU A 46 2.32 -3.72 24.17
CA GLU A 46 1.24 -2.76 24.39
C GLU A 46 -0.09 -3.47 24.05
N GLY A 47 -1.23 -2.83 24.31
CA GLY A 47 -2.54 -3.35 23.92
C GLY A 47 -2.80 -3.10 22.44
N TYR A 48 -2.78 -4.16 21.62
CA TYR A 48 -3.02 -4.06 20.18
C TYR A 48 -4.49 -4.32 19.84
N GLN A 49 -5.11 -3.43 19.07
CA GLN A 49 -6.50 -3.55 18.65
C GLN A 49 -6.58 -4.42 17.39
N ILE A 50 -7.54 -5.34 17.40
CA ILE A 50 -7.81 -6.31 16.36
C ILE A 50 -9.24 -6.11 15.85
N GLU A 51 -9.40 -6.12 14.52
CA GLU A 51 -10.70 -6.22 13.86
C GLU A 51 -10.67 -7.41 12.89
N LEU A 52 -11.62 -8.34 13.04
CA LEU A 52 -11.87 -9.43 12.12
C LEU A 52 -13.25 -9.19 11.49
N ARG A 53 -13.32 -9.11 10.16
CA ARG A 53 -14.55 -8.85 9.42
C ARG A 53 -14.80 -9.95 8.41
N ALA A 54 -16.00 -10.51 8.42
CA ALA A 54 -16.41 -11.43 7.38
C ALA A 54 -16.63 -10.70 6.05
N ILE A 55 -16.12 -11.30 4.97
CA ILE A 55 -16.30 -10.81 3.59
C ILE A 55 -16.76 -11.96 2.68
N PRO A 56 -17.45 -11.65 1.55
CA PRO A 56 -18.01 -12.67 0.67
C PRO A 56 -17.01 -13.75 0.23
N GLY A 57 -17.53 -14.98 0.12
CA GLY A 57 -16.76 -16.16 -0.24
C GLY A 57 -16.06 -16.85 0.94
N ASN A 58 -16.63 -16.75 2.15
CA ASN A 58 -16.09 -17.37 3.38
C ASN A 58 -14.65 -16.92 3.67
N ARG A 59 -14.40 -15.62 3.51
CA ARG A 59 -13.09 -14.99 3.72
C ARG A 59 -13.18 -14.02 4.90
N LEU A 60 -12.02 -13.71 5.47
CA LEU A 60 -11.87 -12.75 6.56
C LEU A 60 -10.96 -11.61 6.11
N GLU A 61 -11.44 -10.40 6.26
CA GLU A 61 -10.61 -9.20 6.27
C GLU A 61 -10.13 -8.99 7.72
N MET A 62 -8.84 -8.75 7.90
CA MET A 62 -8.19 -8.81 9.20
C MET A 62 -7.29 -7.60 9.38
N HIS A 63 -7.43 -6.91 10.50
CA HIS A 63 -6.62 -5.74 10.83
C HIS A 63 -6.06 -5.85 12.25
N CYS A 64 -4.81 -5.44 12.43
CA CYS A 64 -4.15 -5.34 13.72
C CYS A 64 -3.32 -4.06 13.76
N THR A 65 -3.37 -3.34 14.88
CA THR A 65 -2.61 -2.11 15.06
C THR A 65 -1.12 -2.32 15.38
N CYS A 66 -0.64 -3.56 15.47
CA CYS A 66 0.78 -3.79 15.80
C CYS A 66 1.72 -3.40 14.65
N PRO A 67 2.94 -2.91 14.95
CA PRO A 67 3.91 -2.50 13.93
C PRO A 67 4.21 -3.61 12.92
N TYR A 68 4.26 -4.85 13.39
CA TYR A 68 4.47 -6.02 12.54
C TYR A 68 3.33 -6.18 11.52
N ALA A 69 2.06 -6.12 11.93
CA ALA A 69 0.94 -6.25 11.00
C ALA A 69 0.86 -5.08 10.00
N LEU A 70 1.23 -3.86 10.42
CA LEU A 70 1.26 -2.70 9.51
C LEU A 70 2.30 -2.86 8.40
N GLU A 71 3.43 -3.50 8.70
CA GLU A 71 4.46 -3.75 7.71
C GLU A 71 4.17 -5.01 6.90
N TYR A 72 3.77 -6.11 7.55
CA TYR A 72 3.77 -7.48 7.04
C TYR A 72 2.36 -8.08 6.79
N GLY A 73 1.30 -7.44 7.28
CA GLY A 73 -0.08 -7.91 7.16
C GLY A 73 -0.50 -8.85 8.30
N ASN A 74 -0.14 -10.13 8.20
CA ASN A 74 -0.54 -11.14 9.19
C ASN A 74 0.42 -11.17 10.39
N CYS A 75 -0.10 -11.33 11.61
CA CYS A 75 0.73 -11.35 12.82
C CYS A 75 0.22 -12.37 13.85
N GLY A 76 1.02 -12.61 14.91
CA GLY A 76 0.64 -13.52 15.99
C GLY A 76 -0.61 -13.08 16.76
N HIS A 77 -0.86 -11.77 16.90
CA HIS A 77 -2.06 -11.26 17.57
C HIS A 77 -3.34 -11.57 16.77
N LEU A 78 -3.27 -11.49 15.43
CA LEU A 78 -4.38 -11.87 14.56
C LEU A 78 -4.69 -13.36 14.69
N TRP A 79 -3.65 -14.21 14.68
CA TRP A 79 -3.83 -15.65 14.92
C TRP A 79 -4.48 -15.92 16.28
N ALA A 80 -3.99 -15.25 17.33
CA ALA A 80 -4.53 -15.39 18.68
C ALA A 80 -6.02 -15.01 18.74
N ALA A 81 -6.42 -13.90 18.13
CA ALA A 81 -7.82 -13.49 18.04
C ALA A 81 -8.67 -14.52 17.29
N ILE A 82 -8.20 -15.03 16.14
CA ILE A 82 -8.91 -16.05 15.34
C ILE A 82 -9.11 -17.33 16.14
N VAL A 83 -8.06 -17.85 16.80
CA VAL A 83 -8.15 -19.07 17.61
C VAL A 83 -9.08 -18.89 18.80
N THR A 84 -9.03 -17.73 19.47
CA THR A 84 -9.95 -17.41 20.57
C THR A 84 -11.39 -17.39 20.10
N CYS A 85 -11.68 -16.76 18.95
CA CYS A 85 -13.02 -16.72 18.37
C CYS A 85 -13.48 -18.10 17.89
N ASP A 86 -12.57 -18.91 17.35
CA ASP A 86 -12.87 -20.27 16.92
C ASP A 86 -13.30 -21.15 18.08
N ARG A 87 -12.52 -21.13 19.17
CA ARG A 87 -12.81 -21.87 20.40
C ARG A 87 -14.12 -21.42 21.07
N ALA A 88 -14.44 -20.13 20.97
CA ALA A 88 -15.69 -19.57 21.48
C ALA A 88 -16.88 -19.77 20.52
N GLY A 89 -16.64 -20.23 19.28
CA GLY A 89 -17.67 -20.32 18.24
C GLY A 89 -18.15 -18.98 17.69
N THR A 90 -17.45 -17.88 17.98
CA THR A 90 -17.80 -16.50 17.62
C THR A 90 -17.03 -15.96 16.42
N LEU A 91 -16.37 -16.82 15.64
CA LEU A 91 -15.73 -16.40 14.40
C LEU A 91 -16.76 -15.71 13.47
N PRO A 92 -16.45 -14.50 12.99
CA PRO A 92 -17.35 -13.81 12.09
C PRO A 92 -17.45 -14.59 10.78
N HIS A 93 -18.66 -14.68 10.27
CA HIS A 93 -19.04 -15.38 9.06
C HIS A 93 -20.01 -14.50 8.29
N THR A 94 -19.99 -14.59 6.96
CA THR A 94 -20.91 -13.81 6.14
C THR A 94 -22.33 -14.32 6.39
N PRO A 95 -23.24 -13.49 6.93
CA PRO A 95 -24.64 -13.87 7.07
C PRO A 95 -25.31 -13.67 5.71
N ASP A 96 -25.05 -14.57 4.76
CA ASP A 96 -25.54 -14.51 3.37
C ASP A 96 -25.23 -13.20 2.60
N ASP A 97 -25.38 -13.23 1.28
CA ASP A 97 -25.20 -12.05 0.42
C ASP A 97 -26.17 -10.90 0.77
N ALA A 98 -27.27 -11.21 1.47
CA ALA A 98 -28.28 -10.26 1.94
C ALA A 98 -27.74 -9.29 3.00
N TYR A 99 -26.93 -9.75 3.97
CA TYR A 99 -26.40 -8.88 5.02
C TYR A 99 -25.39 -7.86 4.46
N HIS A 100 -24.60 -8.26 3.46
CA HIS A 100 -23.71 -7.34 2.76
C HIS A 100 -24.49 -6.34 1.91
N ALA A 101 -25.60 -6.75 1.29
CA ALA A 101 -26.48 -5.85 0.55
C ALA A 101 -27.11 -4.80 1.47
N GLU A 102 -27.58 -5.18 2.66
CA GLU A 102 -28.16 -4.27 3.66
C GLU A 102 -27.10 -3.32 4.25
N ALA A 103 -25.94 -3.83 4.67
CA ALA A 103 -24.87 -3.01 5.20
C ALA A 103 -24.28 -2.06 4.14
N LYS A 104 -24.20 -2.51 2.88
CA LYS A 104 -23.82 -1.67 1.74
C LYS A 104 -24.88 -0.61 1.48
N ALA A 105 -26.15 -0.97 1.47
CA ALA A 105 -27.27 -0.03 1.28
C ALA A 105 -27.31 1.03 2.39
N LEU A 106 -27.03 0.66 3.64
CA LEU A 106 -26.95 1.60 4.75
C LEU A 106 -25.81 2.60 4.57
N ARG A 107 -24.59 2.11 4.24
CA ARG A 107 -23.44 2.99 3.95
C ARG A 107 -23.71 3.92 2.76
N GLU A 108 -24.29 3.40 1.69
CA GLU A 108 -24.68 4.20 0.52
C GLU A 108 -25.76 5.24 0.88
N ALA A 109 -26.69 4.91 1.79
CA ALA A 109 -27.71 5.85 2.26
C ALA A 109 -27.10 6.96 3.12
N GLU A 110 -26.20 6.62 4.05
CA GLU A 110 -25.44 7.58 4.87
C GLU A 110 -24.58 8.51 3.99
N GLU A 111 -23.91 7.95 2.97
CA GLU A 111 -23.12 8.72 2.03
C GLU A 111 -23.98 9.69 1.21
N ARG A 112 -25.13 9.22 0.69
CA ARG A 112 -26.10 10.10 0.01
C ARG A 112 -26.65 11.19 0.91
N GLU A 113 -26.88 10.90 2.19
CA GLU A 113 -27.33 11.91 3.15
C GLU A 113 -26.23 12.94 3.45
N ALA A 114 -24.99 12.48 3.62
CA ALA A 114 -23.83 13.36 3.78
C ALA A 114 -23.61 14.25 2.54
N GLU A 115 -23.80 13.70 1.34
CA GLU A 115 -23.75 14.45 0.09
C GLU A 115 -24.85 15.51 0.03
N ARG A 116 -26.11 15.14 0.31
CA ARG A 116 -27.23 16.11 0.41
C ARG A 116 -26.95 17.22 1.41
N ARG A 117 -26.36 16.89 2.56
CA ARG A 117 -25.98 17.88 3.57
C ARG A 117 -24.91 18.84 3.06
N ARG A 118 -23.88 18.32 2.37
CA ARG A 118 -22.82 19.15 1.76
C ARG A 118 -23.37 20.03 0.64
N GLU A 119 -24.30 19.53 -0.16
CA GLU A 119 -24.96 20.30 -1.22
C GLU A 119 -25.81 21.44 -0.63
N ALA A 120 -26.61 21.15 0.40
CA ALA A 120 -27.38 22.16 1.12
C ALA A 120 -26.47 23.24 1.76
N GLU A 121 -25.33 22.85 2.31
CA GLU A 121 -24.35 23.78 2.88
C GLU A 121 -23.71 24.69 1.80
N ARG A 122 -23.39 24.13 0.63
CA ARG A 122 -22.89 24.89 -0.52
C ARG A 122 -23.94 25.87 -1.04
N GLU A 123 -25.19 25.44 -1.14
CA GLU A 123 -26.28 26.29 -1.58
C GLU A 123 -26.57 27.41 -0.57
N ALA A 124 -26.55 27.11 0.73
CA ALA A 124 -26.68 28.13 1.77
C ALA A 124 -25.55 29.17 1.69
N THR A 125 -24.31 28.72 1.48
CA THR A 125 -23.16 29.62 1.28
C THR A 125 -23.37 30.52 0.06
N ARG A 126 -23.78 29.95 -1.09
CA ARG A 126 -24.06 30.71 -2.32
C ARG A 126 -25.14 31.77 -2.11
N LEU A 127 -26.26 31.41 -1.47
CA LEU A 127 -27.34 32.34 -1.18
C LEU A 127 -26.90 33.46 -0.24
N ALA A 128 -26.04 33.16 0.74
CA ALA A 128 -25.47 34.16 1.65
C ALA A 128 -24.54 35.13 0.90
N GLU A 129 -23.72 34.64 -0.03
CA GLU A 129 -22.87 35.48 -0.89
C GLU A 129 -23.70 36.36 -1.83
N GLU A 130 -24.74 35.80 -2.46
CA GLU A 130 -25.68 36.56 -3.30
C GLU A 130 -26.41 37.66 -2.50
N ALA A 131 -26.86 37.34 -1.28
CA ALA A 131 -27.49 38.32 -0.38
C ALA A 131 -26.51 39.41 0.05
N ARG A 132 -25.26 39.05 0.35
CA ARG A 132 -24.19 40.01 0.70
C ARG A 132 -23.86 40.92 -0.49
N ALA A 133 -23.79 40.38 -1.70
CA ALA A 133 -23.56 41.17 -2.91
C ALA A 133 -24.71 42.16 -3.15
N LYS A 134 -25.97 41.72 -3.03
CA LYS A 134 -27.15 42.60 -3.14
C LYS A 134 -27.18 43.69 -2.07
N ALA A 135 -26.79 43.39 -0.84
CA ALA A 135 -26.68 44.40 0.22
C ALA A 135 -25.58 45.43 -0.09
N MET A 136 -24.43 44.99 -0.61
CA MET A 136 -23.34 45.87 -1.03
C MET A 136 -23.72 46.75 -2.22
N GLU A 137 -24.54 46.24 -3.14
CA GLU A 137 -25.08 47.00 -4.28
C GLU A 137 -26.14 48.02 -3.85
N ALA A 138 -26.95 47.72 -2.83
CA ALA A 138 -27.94 48.64 -2.28
C ALA A 138 -27.32 49.82 -1.52
N ASP A 139 -26.16 49.61 -0.87
CA ASP A 139 -25.39 50.66 -0.18
C ASP A 139 -24.42 51.41 -1.13
N ALA A 140 -24.35 51.02 -2.42
CA ALA A 140 -23.50 51.70 -3.39
C ALA A 140 -24.09 53.08 -3.75
N VAL A 141 -23.41 54.14 -3.33
CA VAL A 141 -23.70 55.52 -3.77
C VAL A 141 -23.43 55.60 -5.29
N PRO A 142 -24.37 56.08 -6.13
CA PRO A 142 -24.16 56.13 -7.57
C PRO A 142 -23.08 57.15 -7.91
N GLU A 143 -21.88 56.64 -8.18
CA GLU A 143 -20.76 57.44 -8.68
C GLU A 143 -20.93 57.62 -10.20
N PHE A 144 -21.22 58.86 -10.61
CA PHE A 144 -21.46 59.22 -12.01
C PHE A 144 -20.17 59.04 -12.83
N THR A 145 -20.06 57.92 -13.55
CA THR A 145 -18.96 57.66 -14.47
C THR A 145 -19.36 58.03 -15.90
N PRO A 146 -18.61 58.89 -16.60
CA PRO A 146 -18.92 59.26 -17.98
C PRO A 146 -18.77 58.07 -18.92
N PRO A 147 -19.60 57.95 -19.99
CA PRO A 147 -19.64 56.77 -20.83
C PRO A 147 -18.35 56.62 -21.62
N ARG A 148 -17.64 55.52 -21.37
CA ARG A 148 -16.48 55.11 -22.16
C ARG A 148 -16.98 54.51 -23.50
N PRO A 149 -16.43 54.88 -24.66
CA PRO A 149 -16.89 54.37 -25.94
C PRO A 149 -16.72 52.85 -26.02
N ALA A 150 -17.79 52.15 -26.41
CA ALA A 150 -17.80 50.70 -26.54
C ALA A 150 -16.90 50.26 -27.70
N LEU A 151 -16.00 49.31 -27.44
CA LEU A 151 -15.26 48.62 -28.49
C LEU A 151 -16.26 47.75 -29.31
N PRO A 152 -16.16 47.74 -30.65
CA PRO A 152 -17.05 46.94 -31.49
C PRO A 152 -16.88 45.44 -31.23
N ALA A 153 -18.00 44.70 -31.26
CA ALA A 153 -18.00 43.25 -31.09
C ALA A 153 -17.30 42.54 -32.27
N ASP A 154 -16.39 41.60 -31.98
CA ASP A 154 -15.68 40.79 -32.98
C ASP A 154 -16.68 39.88 -33.71
N PRO A 155 -16.81 39.98 -35.05
CA PRO A 155 -17.89 39.35 -35.83
C PRO A 155 -17.71 37.85 -36.10
N ARG A 156 -16.89 37.13 -35.33
CA ARG A 156 -16.54 35.73 -35.61
C ARG A 156 -17.12 34.79 -34.54
N PRO A 157 -18.27 34.12 -34.80
CA PRO A 157 -18.92 33.21 -33.86
C PRO A 157 -18.01 32.08 -33.38
N TRP A 158 -17.10 31.62 -34.25
CA TRP A 158 -16.15 30.55 -33.93
C TRP A 158 -15.12 30.95 -32.86
N VAL A 159 -14.79 32.24 -32.72
CA VAL A 159 -13.90 32.74 -31.66
C VAL A 159 -14.62 32.71 -30.30
N GLN A 160 -15.93 32.97 -30.27
CA GLN A 160 -16.74 32.82 -29.05
C GLN A 160 -16.90 31.35 -28.66
N GLN A 161 -17.10 30.46 -29.62
CA GLN A 161 -17.15 29.00 -29.39
C GLN A 161 -15.83 28.45 -28.86
N LEU A 162 -14.68 28.88 -29.40
CA LEU A 162 -13.37 28.51 -28.87
C LEU A 162 -13.12 29.06 -27.45
N ARG A 163 -13.56 30.28 -27.15
CA ARG A 163 -13.48 30.83 -25.78
C ARG A 163 -14.41 30.12 -24.80
N ALA A 164 -15.57 29.65 -25.25
CA ALA A 164 -16.49 28.83 -24.44
C ALA A 164 -15.93 27.43 -24.15
N LEU A 165 -15.09 26.89 -25.05
CA LEU A 165 -14.36 25.63 -24.85
C LEU A 165 -13.06 25.82 -24.05
N ALA A 166 -12.57 27.06 -23.90
CA ALA A 166 -11.33 27.34 -23.19
C ALA A 166 -11.32 26.88 -21.71
N PRO A 167 -12.41 26.93 -20.93
CA PRO A 167 -12.44 26.36 -19.57
C PRO A 167 -12.46 24.82 -19.54
N ALA A 168 -13.00 24.18 -20.58
CA ALA A 168 -12.99 22.72 -20.72
C ALA A 168 -11.66 22.18 -21.26
N LEU A 169 -10.93 23.01 -22.00
CA LEU A 169 -9.56 22.75 -22.48
C LEU A 169 -8.50 23.28 -21.50
N ALA A 170 -8.89 24.15 -20.57
CA ALA A 170 -8.03 24.56 -19.46
C ALA A 170 -7.87 23.33 -18.56
N PRO A 171 -6.62 22.93 -18.25
CA PRO A 171 -6.41 21.88 -17.25
C PRO A 171 -7.14 22.33 -15.98
N GLY A 172 -8.07 21.49 -15.54
CA GLY A 172 -9.01 21.78 -14.47
C GLY A 172 -8.33 22.32 -13.22
N VAL A 173 -9.15 22.96 -12.40
CA VAL A 173 -8.81 23.76 -11.21
C VAL A 173 -8.15 22.96 -10.05
N ASP A 174 -7.64 21.75 -10.34
CA ASP A 174 -6.66 21.00 -9.55
C ASP A 174 -5.22 21.21 -10.04
N ALA A 175 -4.96 22.28 -10.79
CA ALA A 175 -3.64 22.73 -11.20
C ALA A 175 -2.79 23.30 -10.03
N GLN A 176 -3.14 23.01 -8.78
CA GLN A 176 -2.44 23.41 -7.56
C GLN A 176 -1.25 22.49 -7.20
N LYS A 177 -0.62 21.90 -8.21
CA LYS A 177 0.83 21.70 -8.32
C LYS A 177 1.03 21.01 -9.66
N ARG A 178 1.56 21.72 -10.67
CA ARG A 178 2.42 21.04 -11.63
C ARG A 178 3.60 20.52 -10.83
N GLU A 179 3.45 19.35 -10.20
CA GLU A 179 4.59 18.55 -9.78
C GLU A 179 5.42 18.40 -11.04
N SER A 180 6.60 19.02 -11.05
CA SER A 180 7.48 18.90 -12.20
C SER A 180 7.67 17.42 -12.47
N SER A 181 7.36 16.98 -13.70
CA SER A 181 7.71 15.64 -14.16
C SER A 181 9.23 15.46 -14.26
N ALA A 182 10.00 16.54 -14.09
CA ALA A 182 11.45 16.50 -14.00
C ALA A 182 11.93 15.70 -12.80
N TYR A 183 12.88 14.81 -13.05
CA TYR A 183 13.57 14.05 -12.02
C TYR A 183 14.40 15.00 -11.13
N PRO A 184 14.35 14.86 -9.78
CA PRO A 184 15.07 15.75 -8.88
C PRO A 184 16.60 15.59 -9.00
N PRO A 185 17.37 16.69 -9.17
CA PRO A 185 18.81 16.61 -9.35
C PRO A 185 19.51 16.09 -8.09
N GLY A 186 20.65 15.41 -8.27
CA GLY A 186 21.46 14.89 -7.16
C GLY A 186 20.79 13.78 -6.34
N LYS A 187 19.78 13.11 -6.92
CA LYS A 187 19.12 11.94 -6.34
C LYS A 187 19.46 10.69 -7.14
N ARG A 188 19.67 9.56 -6.45
CA ARG A 188 19.79 8.25 -7.09
C ARG A 188 18.80 7.27 -6.47
N ILE A 189 18.34 6.31 -7.26
CA ILE A 189 17.43 5.25 -6.83
C ILE A 189 18.27 4.05 -6.37
N LEU A 190 17.81 3.38 -5.32
CA LEU A 190 18.32 2.11 -4.84
C LEU A 190 17.22 1.04 -4.95
N TYR A 191 17.67 -0.18 -5.20
CA TYR A 191 16.81 -1.36 -5.33
C TYR A 191 17.14 -2.31 -4.18
N ILE A 192 16.19 -2.53 -3.27
CA ILE A 192 16.43 -3.31 -2.05
C ILE A 192 15.60 -4.59 -2.13
N VAL A 193 16.28 -5.74 -2.17
CA VAL A 193 15.64 -7.05 -2.03
C VAL A 193 15.35 -7.29 -0.55
N ASP A 194 14.07 -7.41 -0.21
CA ASP A 194 13.63 -7.64 1.17
C ASP A 194 13.41 -9.14 1.42
N ILE A 195 14.43 -9.81 1.99
CA ILE A 195 14.37 -11.24 2.28
C ILE A 195 13.27 -11.56 3.31
N PRO A 196 13.19 -10.89 4.48
CA PRO A 196 12.12 -11.13 5.44
C PRO A 196 10.73 -11.06 4.82
N HIS A 197 10.45 -10.00 4.05
CA HIS A 197 9.14 -9.80 3.44
C HIS A 197 8.83 -10.84 2.33
N THR A 198 9.87 -11.25 1.59
CA THR A 198 9.77 -12.32 0.58
C THR A 198 9.32 -13.64 1.22
N PHE A 199 9.91 -14.01 2.37
CA PHE A 199 9.58 -15.26 3.06
C PHE A 199 8.15 -15.30 3.62
N GLU A 200 7.61 -14.16 4.02
CA GLU A 200 6.27 -14.08 4.63
C GLU A 200 5.15 -14.13 3.59
N ARG A 201 5.35 -13.52 2.42
CA ARG A 201 4.33 -13.46 1.35
C ARG A 201 4.29 -14.73 0.50
N GLN A 202 5.43 -15.39 0.26
CA GLN A 202 5.55 -16.57 -0.61
C GLN A 202 4.98 -16.41 -2.04
N GLU A 203 4.74 -15.17 -2.50
CA GLU A 203 4.17 -14.84 -3.82
C GLU A 203 5.23 -14.45 -4.86
N GLY A 204 6.46 -14.15 -4.41
CA GLY A 204 7.56 -13.71 -5.27
C GLY A 204 8.61 -12.93 -4.48
N LEU A 205 9.67 -12.50 -5.16
CA LEU A 205 10.75 -11.72 -4.55
C LEU A 205 10.30 -10.27 -4.35
N VAL A 206 10.36 -9.78 -3.12
CA VAL A 206 9.93 -8.42 -2.78
C VAL A 206 11.09 -7.45 -3.00
N VAL A 207 10.87 -6.45 -3.85
CA VAL A 207 11.80 -5.35 -4.12
C VAL A 207 11.22 -4.04 -3.62
N GLU A 208 11.92 -3.40 -2.69
CA GLU A 208 11.64 -2.06 -2.20
C GLU A 208 12.53 -1.03 -2.91
N LEU A 209 11.94 0.09 -3.28
CA LEU A 209 12.66 1.24 -3.81
C LEU A 209 13.04 2.18 -2.67
N ALA A 210 14.28 2.64 -2.71
CA ALA A 210 14.77 3.72 -1.85
C ALA A 210 15.49 4.79 -2.69
N MET A 211 15.80 5.92 -2.05
CA MET A 211 16.50 7.04 -2.67
C MET A 211 17.68 7.47 -1.82
N GLN A 212 18.78 7.84 -2.48
CA GLN A 212 19.87 8.56 -1.84
C GLN A 212 20.02 9.95 -2.42
N SER A 213 20.50 10.85 -1.58
CA SER A 213 20.81 12.23 -1.97
C SER A 213 22.30 12.45 -1.91
N MET A 214 22.85 13.07 -2.94
CA MET A 214 24.24 13.51 -2.95
C MET A 214 24.41 14.61 -1.90
N GLN A 215 25.34 14.41 -0.98
CA GLN A 215 25.67 15.39 0.04
C GLN A 215 26.59 16.48 -0.55
N LYS A 216 26.71 17.60 0.16
CA LYS A 216 27.65 18.68 -0.22
C LYS A 216 29.12 18.21 -0.20
N SER A 217 29.43 17.15 0.56
CA SER A 217 30.75 16.50 0.59
C SER A 217 31.06 15.66 -0.65
N GLY A 218 30.10 15.45 -1.55
CA GLY A 218 30.23 14.56 -2.71
C GLY A 218 29.89 13.09 -2.42
N GLU A 219 29.71 12.72 -1.14
CA GLU A 219 29.30 11.37 -0.75
C GLU A 219 27.78 11.19 -0.83
N TRP A 220 27.34 9.94 -1.03
CA TRP A 220 25.92 9.59 -0.99
C TRP A 220 25.45 9.44 0.45
N GLY A 221 24.35 10.11 0.80
CA GLY A 221 23.73 9.96 2.12
C GLY A 221 23.06 8.60 2.31
N VAL A 222 22.58 8.35 3.53
CA VAL A 222 21.84 7.13 3.87
C VAL A 222 20.62 6.91 2.96
N PRO A 223 20.25 5.67 2.65
CA PRO A 223 19.01 5.35 1.96
C PRO A 223 17.80 5.95 2.68
N ARG A 224 16.96 6.67 1.93
CA ARG A 224 15.71 7.25 2.41
C ARG A 224 14.55 6.71 1.59
N GLN A 225 13.35 6.87 2.14
CA GLN A 225 12.09 6.49 1.51
C GLN A 225 11.97 7.02 0.07
N PHE A 226 11.54 6.15 -0.86
CA PHE A 226 11.23 6.53 -2.24
C PHE A 226 9.98 7.43 -2.31
N ARG A 227 10.12 8.56 -3.00
CA ARG A 227 9.07 9.61 -3.09
C ARG A 227 8.86 10.16 -4.50
N LEU A 228 9.41 9.50 -5.54
CA LEU A 228 9.19 9.95 -6.91
C LEU A 228 7.79 9.57 -7.40
N THR A 229 7.17 10.46 -8.15
CA THR A 229 5.95 10.12 -8.91
C THR A 229 6.31 9.29 -10.15
N ARG A 230 5.33 8.60 -10.75
CA ARG A 230 5.54 7.82 -11.97
C ARG A 230 6.17 8.65 -13.11
N PRO A 231 5.68 9.88 -13.42
CA PRO A 231 6.33 10.72 -14.42
C PRO A 231 7.77 11.08 -14.08
N GLN A 232 8.07 11.37 -12.81
CA GLN A 232 9.44 11.69 -12.37
C GLN A 232 10.39 10.51 -12.50
N TRP A 233 9.94 9.31 -12.11
CA TRP A 233 10.76 8.11 -12.22
C TRP A 233 11.06 7.76 -13.69
N LEU A 234 10.06 7.87 -14.58
CA LEU A 234 10.24 7.68 -16.02
C LEU A 234 11.10 8.78 -16.66
N ALA A 235 11.23 9.94 -16.03
CA ALA A 235 12.12 11.02 -16.43
C ALA A 235 13.52 10.94 -15.82
N SER A 236 13.89 9.82 -15.16
CA SER A 236 15.25 9.65 -14.61
C SER A 236 16.32 9.87 -15.69
N PRO A 237 17.43 10.56 -15.41
CA PRO A 237 18.51 10.76 -16.38
C PRO A 237 19.21 9.45 -16.76
N GLU A 238 19.29 8.48 -15.83
CA GLU A 238 19.94 7.19 -16.09
C GLU A 238 19.02 6.22 -16.83
N LEU A 239 19.53 5.61 -17.91
CA LEU A 239 18.76 4.67 -18.73
C LEU A 239 18.26 3.46 -17.93
N VAL A 240 19.12 2.92 -17.07
CA VAL A 240 18.82 1.76 -16.23
C VAL A 240 17.62 2.00 -15.31
N ASP A 241 17.48 3.22 -14.78
CA ASP A 241 16.34 3.57 -13.91
C ASP A 241 15.03 3.65 -14.69
N ARG A 242 15.07 4.15 -15.93
CA ARG A 242 13.89 4.19 -16.81
C ARG A 242 13.47 2.78 -17.23
N GLU A 243 14.42 1.93 -17.58
CA GLU A 243 14.14 0.55 -17.96
C GLU A 243 13.55 -0.25 -16.80
N ILE A 244 14.16 -0.17 -15.62
CA ILE A 244 13.64 -0.84 -14.41
C ILE A 244 12.25 -0.29 -14.07
N ALA A 245 12.00 1.02 -14.21
CA ALA A 245 10.67 1.59 -14.05
C ALA A 245 9.66 0.95 -15.00
N HIS A 246 9.98 0.84 -16.29
CA HIS A 246 9.10 0.21 -17.27
C HIS A 246 8.82 -1.26 -16.95
N LEU A 247 9.85 -2.03 -16.57
CA LEU A 247 9.71 -3.43 -16.19
C LEU A 247 8.81 -3.60 -14.96
N LEU A 248 9.07 -2.84 -13.90
CA LEU A 248 8.32 -2.94 -12.64
C LEU A 248 6.86 -2.47 -12.77
N LEU A 249 6.64 -1.38 -13.52
CA LEU A 249 5.30 -0.83 -13.74
C LEU A 249 4.47 -1.68 -14.72
N GLY A 250 5.13 -2.43 -15.62
CA GLY A 250 4.49 -3.35 -16.56
C GLY A 250 4.27 -4.76 -15.98
N ALA A 251 5.06 -5.17 -14.99
CA ALA A 251 4.96 -6.48 -14.34
C ALA A 251 3.91 -6.57 -13.22
N GLN A 252 3.15 -5.48 -12.96
CA GLN A 252 2.08 -5.51 -11.96
C GLN A 252 0.90 -6.37 -12.44
N PRO A 253 0.30 -7.19 -11.57
CA PRO A 253 -0.93 -7.91 -11.91
C PRO A 253 -2.03 -6.92 -12.27
N GLU A 254 -2.69 -7.22 -13.38
CA GLU A 254 -3.78 -6.51 -14.09
C GLU A 254 -4.92 -5.94 -13.23
N PHE A 255 -5.04 -6.30 -11.94
CA PHE A 255 -6.13 -5.88 -11.04
C PHE A 255 -5.68 -5.20 -9.74
N GLY A 256 -4.47 -4.65 -9.67
CA GLY A 256 -4.07 -3.76 -8.57
C GLY A 256 -4.61 -2.34 -8.75
N HIS A 257 -5.70 -1.96 -8.06
CA HIS A 257 -6.16 -0.57 -8.06
C HIS A 257 -5.14 0.35 -7.37
N HIS A 258 -4.45 1.18 -8.15
CA HIS A 258 -3.67 2.29 -7.62
C HIS A 258 -4.59 3.46 -7.25
N LEU A 259 -4.56 3.88 -5.99
CA LEU A 259 -5.03 5.21 -5.61
C LEU A 259 -4.14 6.26 -6.29
N PRO A 260 -4.72 7.26 -6.98
CA PRO A 260 -3.96 8.39 -7.53
C PRO A 260 -3.13 9.05 -6.43
N GLY A 261 -1.81 9.15 -6.62
CA GLY A 261 -0.87 9.73 -5.63
C GLY A 261 -0.12 8.71 -4.76
N SER A 262 -0.42 7.41 -4.85
CA SER A 262 0.38 6.37 -4.19
C SER A 262 1.66 6.09 -5.00
N SER A 263 2.82 6.43 -4.44
CA SER A 263 4.10 5.90 -4.95
C SER A 263 4.15 4.43 -4.56
N THR A 264 3.94 3.52 -5.50
CA THR A 264 4.17 2.09 -5.26
C THR A 264 5.65 1.92 -4.94
N ARG A 265 5.98 1.73 -3.66
CA ARG A 265 7.37 1.66 -3.18
C ARG A 265 7.91 0.23 -3.17
N ARG A 266 7.01 -0.75 -3.16
CA ARG A 266 7.34 -2.18 -3.08
C ARG A 266 6.69 -2.90 -4.25
N PHE A 267 7.47 -3.79 -4.85
CA PHE A 267 7.09 -4.56 -6.02
C PHE A 267 7.34 -6.03 -5.71
N ILE A 268 6.45 -6.90 -6.17
CA ILE A 268 6.65 -8.35 -6.12
C ILE A 268 7.14 -8.77 -7.51
N LEU A 269 8.34 -9.33 -7.57
CA LEU A 269 8.90 -9.94 -8.78
C LEU A 269 8.54 -11.42 -8.80
N SER A 270 7.85 -11.84 -9.87
CA SER A 270 7.65 -13.27 -10.15
C SER A 270 8.97 -13.93 -10.54
N ALA A 271 9.05 -15.25 -10.43
CA ALA A 271 10.24 -16.01 -10.81
C ALA A 271 10.73 -15.71 -12.24
N ALA A 272 9.80 -15.52 -13.19
CA ALA A 272 10.11 -15.19 -14.58
C ALA A 272 10.73 -13.79 -14.76
N ALA A 273 10.50 -12.87 -13.83
CA ALA A 273 11.04 -11.51 -13.89
C ALA A 273 12.42 -11.39 -13.21
N ILE A 274 12.90 -12.43 -12.52
CA ILE A 274 14.18 -12.38 -11.79
C ILE A 274 15.35 -12.18 -12.76
N GLU A 275 15.49 -13.05 -13.75
CA GLU A 275 16.63 -13.02 -14.67
C GLU A 275 16.69 -11.75 -15.53
N THR A 276 15.54 -11.14 -15.81
CA THR A 276 15.46 -9.91 -16.58
C THR A 276 15.54 -8.66 -15.70
N THR A 277 14.72 -8.57 -14.66
CA THR A 277 14.54 -7.34 -13.88
C THR A 277 15.53 -7.23 -12.73
N LEU A 278 15.73 -8.31 -11.97
CA LEU A 278 16.68 -8.30 -10.85
C LEU A 278 18.12 -8.19 -11.36
N LYS A 279 18.47 -8.89 -12.44
CA LYS A 279 19.80 -8.76 -13.07
C LYS A 279 20.11 -7.31 -13.44
N ARG A 280 19.17 -6.60 -14.09
CA ARG A 280 19.34 -5.17 -14.43
C ARG A 280 19.50 -4.28 -13.20
N MET A 281 18.84 -4.59 -12.09
CA MET A 281 19.08 -3.89 -10.83
C MET A 281 20.50 -4.11 -10.33
N CYS A 282 20.98 -5.36 -10.33
CA CYS A 282 22.34 -5.73 -9.92
C CYS A 282 23.42 -5.08 -10.81
N ASP A 283 23.23 -5.06 -12.13
CA ASP A 283 24.13 -4.40 -13.09
C ASP A 283 24.32 -2.91 -12.80
N SER A 284 23.32 -2.28 -12.17
CA SER A 284 23.40 -0.87 -11.78
C SER A 284 24.30 -0.60 -10.57
N ALA A 285 24.84 -1.64 -9.92
CA ALA A 285 25.61 -1.59 -8.67
C ALA A 285 24.90 -0.87 -7.50
N ARG A 286 23.58 -0.70 -7.63
CA ARG A 286 22.68 -0.04 -6.65
C ARG A 286 21.66 -1.02 -6.08
N CYS A 287 21.85 -2.31 -6.34
CA CYS A 287 21.06 -3.38 -5.75
C CYS A 287 21.62 -3.77 -4.39
N LEU A 288 20.75 -3.82 -3.39
CA LEU A 288 21.08 -4.15 -2.01
C LEU A 288 20.15 -5.26 -1.55
N VAL A 289 20.57 -6.02 -0.55
CA VAL A 289 19.76 -7.01 0.13
C VAL A 289 19.56 -6.61 1.58
N ARG A 290 18.33 -6.76 2.06
CA ARG A 290 17.98 -6.70 3.49
C ARG A 290 17.85 -8.15 3.97
N PRO A 291 18.86 -8.70 4.67
CA PRO A 291 18.84 -10.08 5.14
C PRO A 291 18.02 -10.26 6.43
N SER A 292 17.84 -9.19 7.20
CA SER A 292 17.21 -9.18 8.52
C SER A 292 16.23 -8.01 8.61
N PRO A 293 15.14 -8.13 9.39
CA PRO A 293 14.18 -7.03 9.60
C PRO A 293 14.79 -5.82 10.34
N ARG A 294 16.03 -5.90 10.84
CA ARG A 294 16.74 -4.73 11.37
C ARG A 294 17.19 -3.81 10.23
N ALA A 295 16.93 -2.52 10.37
CA ALA A 295 17.06 -1.54 9.30
C ALA A 295 18.50 -1.32 8.78
N ASP A 296 19.51 -1.63 9.59
CA ASP A 296 20.88 -1.15 9.40
C ASP A 296 21.81 -2.08 8.59
N ASP A 297 21.36 -3.28 8.22
CA ASP A 297 22.19 -4.29 7.53
C ASP A 297 21.89 -4.39 6.03
N LEU A 298 21.94 -3.27 5.30
CA LEU A 298 21.85 -3.33 3.83
C LEU A 298 23.20 -3.74 3.24
N VAL A 299 23.22 -4.90 2.58
CA VAL A 299 24.43 -5.47 1.97
C VAL A 299 24.34 -5.35 0.45
N PRO A 300 25.42 -4.97 -0.27
CA PRO A 300 25.43 -4.97 -1.72
C PRO A 300 25.11 -6.35 -2.31
N LEU A 301 24.19 -6.39 -3.27
CA LEU A 301 23.84 -7.58 -4.02
C LEU A 301 24.42 -7.50 -5.43
N ALA A 302 25.22 -8.50 -5.80
CA ALA A 302 25.77 -8.65 -7.15
C ALA A 302 25.13 -9.85 -7.84
N TRP A 303 25.01 -9.76 -9.17
CA TRP A 303 24.59 -10.90 -9.98
C TRP A 303 25.79 -11.85 -10.18
N ASP A 304 25.56 -13.14 -9.95
CA ASP A 304 26.53 -14.18 -10.27
C ASP A 304 26.26 -14.69 -11.68
N GLU A 305 27.26 -14.61 -12.57
CA GLU A 305 27.19 -15.13 -13.94
C GLU A 305 27.51 -16.64 -14.02
N GLY A 306 27.78 -17.28 -12.88
CA GLY A 306 27.95 -18.73 -12.79
C GLY A 306 26.67 -19.52 -13.06
N ASP A 307 26.81 -20.84 -13.17
CA ASP A 307 25.68 -21.74 -13.34
C ASP A 307 24.70 -21.65 -12.15
N PRO A 308 23.38 -21.75 -12.38
CA PRO A 308 22.39 -21.73 -11.30
C PRO A 308 22.68 -22.80 -10.25
N TRP A 309 22.49 -22.43 -8.98
CA TRP A 309 22.68 -23.34 -7.87
C TRP A 309 21.62 -24.45 -7.90
N ASP A 310 22.05 -25.71 -7.89
CA ASP A 310 21.16 -26.87 -7.83
C ASP A 310 20.95 -27.29 -6.36
N LEU A 311 19.76 -27.00 -5.81
CA LEU A 311 19.42 -27.35 -4.44
C LEU A 311 19.16 -28.87 -4.33
N ARG A 312 20.12 -29.60 -3.79
CA ARG A 312 19.99 -31.04 -3.53
C ARG A 312 19.72 -31.32 -2.06
N LEU A 313 18.58 -31.94 -1.78
CA LEU A 313 18.17 -32.38 -0.45
C LEU A 313 18.23 -33.91 -0.37
N ALA A 314 18.89 -34.44 0.65
CA ALA A 314 18.90 -35.86 0.94
C ALA A 314 18.29 -36.11 2.33
N VAL A 315 17.30 -37.00 2.39
CA VAL A 315 16.72 -37.47 3.67
C VAL A 315 17.43 -38.77 4.03
N ILE A 316 18.22 -38.74 5.10
CA ILE A 316 18.96 -39.91 5.58
C ILE A 316 18.25 -40.43 6.82
N ALA A 317 17.92 -41.74 6.84
CA ALA A 317 17.34 -42.36 8.02
C ALA A 317 18.33 -42.27 9.20
N ALA A 318 17.87 -41.77 10.34
CA ALA A 318 18.65 -41.78 11.56
C ALA A 318 19.01 -43.24 11.91
N PRO A 319 20.28 -43.56 12.21
CA PRO A 319 20.67 -44.92 12.55
C PRO A 319 19.87 -45.40 13.78
N MET A 320 19.28 -46.59 13.69
CA MET A 320 18.53 -47.18 14.80
C MET A 320 19.48 -47.52 15.95
N GLY A 321 19.60 -46.61 16.93
CA GLY A 321 20.37 -46.84 18.15
C GLY A 321 20.12 -45.77 19.21
N ARG A 322 19.37 -46.16 20.26
CA ARG A 322 18.99 -45.46 21.52
C ARG A 322 18.59 -43.96 21.45
N PRO A 323 17.50 -43.55 22.13
CA PRO A 323 17.05 -42.16 22.12
C PRO A 323 17.97 -41.30 22.99
N THR A 324 19.02 -40.75 22.38
CA THR A 324 19.60 -39.49 22.83
C THR A 324 19.05 -38.41 21.92
N SER A 325 18.58 -37.31 22.52
CA SER A 325 18.08 -36.13 21.82
C SER A 325 19.21 -35.49 21.00
N SER A 326 19.51 -36.03 19.82
CA SER A 326 20.33 -35.32 18.85
C SER A 326 19.40 -34.46 18.01
N ARG A 327 19.64 -33.15 18.10
CA ARG A 327 19.07 -32.17 17.17
C ARG A 327 19.41 -32.64 15.75
N ASP A 328 18.40 -32.81 14.91
CA ASP A 328 18.55 -33.10 13.49
C ASP A 328 19.58 -32.14 12.90
N THR A 329 20.74 -32.70 12.57
CA THR A 329 21.87 -31.95 12.03
C THR A 329 21.70 -31.96 10.52
N TRP A 330 20.99 -30.96 10.01
CA TRP A 330 20.92 -30.68 8.58
C TRP A 330 22.32 -30.28 8.10
N ARG A 331 22.92 -31.09 7.24
CA ARG A 331 24.10 -30.69 6.47
C ARG A 331 23.64 -30.29 5.08
N VAL A 332 23.57 -28.98 4.85
CA VAL A 332 23.52 -28.44 3.50
C VAL A 332 24.92 -28.58 2.93
N ALA A 333 25.11 -29.51 1.99
CA ALA A 333 26.35 -29.63 1.24
C ALA A 333 26.23 -28.79 -0.04
N THR A 334 27.02 -27.74 -0.14
CA THR A 334 27.21 -26.94 -1.35
C THR A 334 28.36 -27.54 -2.16
N ARG A 335 28.24 -27.59 -3.49
CA ARG A 335 29.39 -27.70 -4.39
C ARG A 335 29.55 -26.40 -5.13
#